data_AF-A0A2V8QF50-F1
#
_entry.id   AF-A0A2V8QF50-F1
#
_cell.length_a   1.000
_cell.length_b   1.000
_cell.length_c   1.000
_cell.angle_alpha   90.00
_cell.angle_beta   90.00
_cell.angle_gamma   90.00
#
_symmetry.space_group_name_H-M   'P 1'
#
loop_
_entity.id
_entity.type
_entity.pdbx_description
1 polymer ?
#
loop_
_entity_poly.entity_id
_entity_poly.type
_entity_poly.pdbx_seq_one_letter_code
_entity_poly.pdbx_strand_id
1 'polypeptide(L)'
;MEYTTRLRTLRDLRSGETFPARSVVYSVRNSWRRAVSLAWNAALGRALESKPLVRLTIHPPDFSHPAIWRQIVDLIDDIDGRRTPTTYQDWIAEQRLRRGL
;
A
#
# COMPACT_ATOMS: atom_id res chain seq x y z
N MET A 1 -12.75 -17.54 2.85
CA MET A 1 -12.06 -16.24 2.69
C MET A 1 -11.36 -15.93 4.01
N GLU A 2 -10.04 -15.71 4.02
CA GLU A 2 -9.26 -15.65 5.27
C GLU A 2 -8.93 -14.23 5.75
N TYR A 3 -9.07 -13.24 4.89
CA TYR A 3 -8.78 -11.85 5.19
C TYR A 3 -9.62 -10.91 4.33
N THR A 4 -9.72 -9.64 4.72
CA THR A 4 -10.30 -8.57 3.92
C THR A 4 -9.45 -7.31 4.00
N THR A 5 -9.47 -6.51 2.93
CA THR A 5 -8.69 -5.27 2.85
C THR A 5 -9.61 -4.06 2.72
N ARG A 6 -9.27 -2.98 3.40
CA ARG A 6 -9.89 -1.66 3.26
C ARG A 6 -8.81 -0.63 2.97
N LEU A 7 -9.22 0.61 2.66
CA LEU A 7 -8.27 1.68 2.38
C LEU A 7 -7.26 1.93 3.52
N ARG A 8 -7.68 1.77 4.78
CA ARG A 8 -6.84 2.05 5.97
C ARG A 8 -6.36 0.81 6.71
N THR A 9 -6.94 -0.35 6.42
CA THR A 9 -6.75 -1.54 7.26
C THR A 9 -6.68 -2.82 6.45
N LEU A 10 -5.99 -3.80 7.02
CA LEU A 10 -6.01 -5.20 6.63
C LEU A 10 -6.60 -5.97 7.82
N ARG A 11 -7.65 -6.76 7.60
CA ARG A 11 -8.32 -7.50 8.67
C ARG A 11 -8.17 -8.99 8.42
N ASP A 12 -7.61 -9.69 9.40
CA ASP A 12 -7.62 -11.14 9.45
C ASP A 12 -9.00 -11.61 9.91
N LEU A 13 -9.67 -12.42 9.08
CA LEU A 13 -11.00 -12.92 9.38
C LEU A 13 -10.97 -14.19 10.26
N ARG A 14 -9.82 -14.85 10.40
CA ARG A 14 -9.67 -16.00 11.31
C ARG A 14 -9.49 -15.56 12.77
N SER A 15 -8.56 -14.64 13.03
CA SER A 15 -8.28 -14.12 14.38
C SER A 15 -9.17 -12.94 14.77
N GLY A 16 -9.78 -12.26 13.81
CA GLY A 16 -10.51 -11.02 14.02
C GLY A 16 -9.62 -9.77 14.13
N GLU A 17 -8.30 -9.92 14.12
CA GLU A 17 -7.36 -8.80 14.22
C GLU A 17 -7.47 -7.83 13.05
N THR A 18 -7.25 -6.55 13.34
CA THR A 18 -7.21 -5.48 12.35
C THR A 18 -5.88 -4.75 12.42
N PHE A 19 -5.13 -4.82 11.33
CA PHE A 19 -3.84 -4.17 11.19
C PHE A 19 -4.00 -2.81 10.48
N PRO A 20 -3.46 -1.71 11.04
CA PRO A 20 -3.41 -0.44 10.34
C PRO A 20 -2.43 -0.54 9.17
N ALA A 21 -2.97 -0.50 7.95
CA ALA A 21 -2.21 -0.66 6.71
C ALA A 21 -2.89 0.14 5.59
N ARG A 22 -2.48 1.41 5.47
CA ARG A 22 -3.03 2.34 4.48
C ARG A 22 -2.56 1.96 3.07
N SER A 23 -3.48 1.96 2.12
CA SER A 23 -3.16 1.80 0.70
C SER A 23 -2.75 3.13 0.07
N VAL A 24 -1.64 3.12 -0.66
CA VAL A 24 -1.26 4.15 -1.63
C VAL A 24 -1.96 3.81 -2.95
N VAL A 25 -2.84 4.70 -3.37
CA VAL A 25 -3.66 4.58 -4.58
C VAL A 25 -3.68 5.91 -5.30
N TYR A 26 -3.88 5.88 -6.61
CA TYR A 26 -3.96 7.07 -7.44
C TYR A 26 -5.35 7.24 -8.01
N SER A 27 -5.78 8.49 -8.09
CA SER A 27 -6.94 8.86 -8.89
C SER A 27 -6.48 9.60 -10.14
N VAL A 28 -6.66 8.97 -11.30
CA VAL A 28 -6.24 9.54 -12.58
C VAL A 28 -7.36 10.11 -13.46
N ARG A 29 -8.61 10.15 -12.96
CA ARG A 29 -9.80 10.54 -13.75
C ARG A 29 -9.77 11.95 -14.34
N ASN A 30 -9.04 12.90 -13.76
CA ASN A 30 -8.88 14.25 -14.31
C ASN A 30 -7.60 14.91 -13.73
N SER A 31 -7.25 16.08 -14.27
CA SER A 31 -6.00 16.80 -13.93
C SER A 31 -5.89 17.16 -12.45
N TRP A 32 -6.95 17.76 -11.86
CA TRP A 32 -6.89 18.18 -10.46
C TRP A 32 -6.79 16.99 -9.50
N ARG A 33 -7.47 15.87 -9.79
CA ARG A 33 -7.36 14.66 -8.96
C ARG A 33 -5.97 14.04 -9.05
N ARG A 34 -5.31 14.13 -10.20
CA ARG A 34 -3.90 13.70 -10.34
C ARG A 34 -2.97 14.57 -9.51
N ALA A 35 -3.12 15.89 -9.59
CA ALA A 35 -2.32 16.82 -8.78
C ALA A 35 -2.48 16.57 -7.28
N VAL A 36 -3.73 16.41 -6.82
CA VAL A 36 -4.03 16.06 -5.42
C VAL A 36 -3.45 14.69 -5.05
N SER A 37 -3.56 13.69 -5.93
CA SER A 37 -2.99 12.35 -5.67
C SER A 37 -1.48 12.41 -5.50
N LEU A 38 -0.76 13.16 -6.35
CA LEU A 38 0.69 13.32 -6.25
C LEU A 38 1.11 13.97 -4.93
N ALA A 39 0.48 15.08 -4.56
CA ALA A 39 0.79 15.78 -3.31
C ALA A 39 0.45 14.93 -2.08
N TRP A 40 -0.73 14.30 -2.08
CA TRP A 40 -1.18 13.45 -0.99
C TRP A 40 -0.29 12.21 -0.83
N ASN A 41 0.07 11.54 -1.91
CA ASN A 41 0.89 10.33 -1.85
C ASN A 41 2.36 10.63 -1.50
N ALA A 42 2.88 11.83 -1.82
CA ALA A 42 4.18 12.27 -1.33
C ALA A 42 4.19 12.44 0.21
N ALA A 43 3.15 13.06 0.78
CA ALA A 43 3.00 13.18 2.23
C ALA A 43 2.77 11.80 2.88
N LEU A 44 1.95 10.95 2.25
CA LEU A 44 1.66 9.62 2.74
C LEU A 44 2.88 8.70 2.71
N GLY A 45 3.74 8.79 1.69
CA GLY A 45 4.98 8.00 1.59
C GLY A 45 5.83 8.17 2.85
N ARG A 46 6.09 9.42 3.24
CA ARG A 46 6.80 9.75 4.49
C ARG A 46 6.12 9.18 5.73
N ALA A 47 4.80 9.30 5.82
CA ALA A 47 4.04 8.79 6.97
C ALA A 47 4.04 7.24 7.06
N LEU A 48 4.35 6.53 5.96
CA LEU A 48 4.37 5.08 5.90
C LEU A 48 5.76 4.47 6.10
N GLU A 49 6.84 5.27 6.14
CA GLU A 49 8.22 4.79 6.30
C GLU A 49 8.41 3.90 7.53
N SER A 50 7.75 4.22 8.65
CA SER A 50 7.84 3.44 9.90
C SER A 50 6.79 2.34 10.04
N LYS A 51 5.92 2.16 9.05
CA LYS A 51 4.84 1.16 9.12
C LYS A 51 5.34 -0.23 8.70
N PRO A 52 4.86 -1.30 9.35
CA PRO A 52 5.32 -2.66 9.08
C PRO A 52 4.85 -3.21 7.73
N LEU A 53 3.78 -2.62 7.15
CA LEU A 53 3.25 -2.99 5.85
C LEU A 53 2.94 -1.72 5.04
N VAL A 54 3.52 -1.63 3.84
CA VAL A 54 3.19 -0.64 2.82
C VAL A 54 2.39 -1.32 1.73
N ARG A 55 1.30 -0.71 1.30
CA ARG A 55 0.40 -1.27 0.29
C ARG A 55 0.31 -0.33 -0.89
N LEU A 56 1.10 -0.57 -1.92
CA LEU A 56 1.04 0.16 -3.18
C LEU A 56 0.08 -0.57 -4.13
N THR A 57 -0.93 0.13 -4.64
CA THR A 57 -1.90 -0.45 -5.60
C THR A 57 -1.83 0.34 -6.90
N ILE A 58 -1.50 -0.37 -7.97
CA ILE A 58 -1.30 0.17 -9.31
C ILE A 58 -2.46 -0.32 -10.19
N HIS A 59 -3.15 0.60 -10.85
CA HIS A 59 -4.20 0.29 -11.82
C HIS A 59 -3.67 0.51 -13.24
N PRO A 60 -4.20 -0.20 -14.27
CA PRO A 60 -3.73 -0.04 -15.65
C PRO A 60 -3.70 1.42 -16.16
N PRO A 61 -4.69 2.29 -15.85
CA PRO A 61 -4.65 3.70 -16.27
C PRO A 61 -3.55 4.55 -15.63
N ASP A 62 -2.93 4.09 -14.54
CA ASP A 62 -1.88 4.85 -13.85
C ASP A 62 -0.63 4.98 -14.74
N PHE A 63 -0.32 3.94 -15.54
CA PHE A 63 0.81 3.93 -16.46
C PHE A 63 0.69 4.98 -17.59
N SER A 64 -0.54 5.35 -17.97
CA SER A 64 -0.78 6.36 -19.00
C SER A 64 -0.49 7.80 -18.55
N HIS A 65 -0.10 8.01 -17.29
CA HIS A 65 0.12 9.33 -16.70
C HIS A 65 1.56 9.44 -16.18
N PRO A 66 2.52 10.01 -16.95
CA PRO A 66 3.94 9.92 -16.66
C PRO A 66 4.36 10.41 -15.26
N ALA A 67 3.76 11.49 -14.76
CA ALA A 67 4.05 11.99 -13.42
C ALA A 67 3.61 11.04 -12.29
N ILE A 68 2.47 10.36 -12.50
CA ILE A 68 1.94 9.35 -11.57
C ILE A 68 2.84 8.12 -11.60
N TRP A 69 3.16 7.65 -12.81
CA TRP A 69 4.04 6.49 -12.99
C TRP A 69 5.43 6.72 -12.40
N ARG A 70 6.01 7.92 -12.60
CA ARG A 70 7.29 8.28 -11.99
C ARG A 70 7.23 8.18 -10.46
N GLN A 71 6.22 8.79 -9.82
CA GLN A 71 6.09 8.69 -8.35
C GLN A 71 5.88 7.25 -7.87
N ILE A 72 5.20 6.39 -8.64
CA ILE A 72 5.07 4.96 -8.32
C ILE A 72 6.43 4.27 -8.32
N VAL A 73 7.23 4.49 -9.36
CA VAL A 73 8.58 3.91 -9.48
C VAL A 73 9.48 4.43 -8.37
N ASP A 74 9.50 5.75 -8.13
CA ASP A 74 10.31 6.36 -7.06
C ASP A 74 9.96 5.74 -5.69
N LEU A 75 8.66 5.52 -5.41
CA LEU A 75 8.22 4.86 -4.16
C LEU A 75 8.69 3.41 -4.05
N ILE A 76 8.79 2.69 -5.16
CA ILE A 76 9.28 1.30 -5.19
C ILE A 76 10.79 1.29 -4.96
N ASP A 77 11.53 2.12 -5.69
CA ASP A 77 12.98 2.24 -5.59
C ASP A 77 13.40 2.66 -4.17
N ASP A 78 12.66 3.60 -3.56
CA ASP A 78 12.90 4.00 -2.18
C ASP A 78 12.88 2.80 -1.24
N ILE A 79 11.90 1.90 -1.37
CA ILE A 79 11.73 0.76 -0.45
C ILE A 79 12.51 -0.50 -0.84
N ASP A 80 13.11 -0.51 -2.04
CA ASP A 80 13.88 -1.65 -2.52
C ASP A 80 15.08 -1.92 -1.62
N GLY A 81 15.40 -3.20 -1.42
CA GLY A 81 16.43 -3.66 -0.48
C GLY A 81 16.16 -3.43 1.02
N ARG A 82 15.16 -2.60 1.39
CA ARG A 82 14.79 -2.32 2.80
C ARG A 82 13.52 -3.05 3.23
N ARG A 83 12.71 -3.51 2.27
CA ARG A 83 11.45 -4.20 2.50
C ARG A 83 11.35 -5.44 1.62
N THR A 84 10.68 -6.46 2.12
CA THR A 84 10.42 -7.69 1.38
C THR A 84 9.05 -7.61 0.69
N PRO A 85 8.97 -7.78 -0.64
CA PRO A 85 7.71 -7.96 -1.34
C PRO A 85 6.94 -9.17 -0.80
N THR A 86 5.62 -9.04 -0.63
CA THR A 86 4.79 -10.10 -0.04
C THR A 86 3.36 -10.02 -0.56
N THR A 87 2.59 -11.09 -0.36
CA THR A 87 1.14 -11.10 -0.58
C THR A 87 0.41 -10.79 0.74
N TYR A 88 -0.85 -10.37 0.67
CA TYR A 88 -1.67 -10.21 1.88
C TYR A 88 -1.82 -11.52 2.66
N GLN A 89 -1.88 -12.65 1.96
CA GLN A 89 -2.02 -13.96 2.56
C GLN A 89 -0.77 -14.32 3.38
N ASP A 90 0.41 -14.21 2.78
CA ASP A 90 1.67 -14.57 3.41
C ASP A 90 1.99 -13.63 4.57
N TRP A 91 1.75 -12.32 4.39
CA TRP A 91 1.96 -11.36 5.47
C TRP A 91 1.07 -11.62 6.68
N ILE A 92 -0.20 -11.99 6.47
CA ILE A 92 -1.10 -12.38 7.57
C ILE A 92 -0.65 -13.69 8.22
N ALA A 93 -0.27 -14.69 7.43
CA ALA A 93 0.26 -15.94 7.96
C ALA A 93 1.49 -15.68 8.85
N GLU A 94 2.38 -14.79 8.43
CA GLU A 94 3.52 -14.36 9.23
C GLU A 94 3.08 -13.63 10.52
N GLN A 95 2.08 -12.76 10.48
CA GLN A 95 1.59 -12.10 11.68
C GLN A 95 0.96 -13.08 12.68
N ARG A 96 0.25 -14.12 12.20
CA ARG A 96 -0.30 -15.18 13.06
C ARG A 96 0.82 -15.94 13.77
N LEU A 97 1.84 -16.39 13.02
CA LEU A 97 3.00 -17.09 13.56
C LEU A 97 3.74 -16.24 14.62
N ARG A 98 3.98 -14.96 14.35
CA ARG A 98 4.62 -14.03 15.30
C ARG A 98 3.82 -13.84 16.59
N ARG A 99 2.52 -14.14 16.58
CA ARG A 99 1.59 -13.99 17.71
C ARG A 99 1.22 -15.32 18.37
N GLY A 100 1.75 -16.45 17.89
CA GLY A 100 1.45 -17.78 18.43
C GLY A 100 0.06 -18.32 18.05
N LEU A 101 -0.49 -17.88 16.90
CA LEU A 101 -1.72 -18.38 16.27
C LEU A 101 -1.37 -19.17 15.00
#